data_AF-A0A8M1KAU6-F1
#
_entry.id   AF-A0A8M1KAU6-F1
#
_cell.length_a   1.000
_cell.length_b   1.000
_cell.length_c   1.000
_cell.angle_alpha   90.00
_cell.angle_beta   90.00
_cell.angle_gamma   90.00
#
_symmetry.space_group_name_H-M   'P 1'
#
loop_
_entity.id
_entity.type
_entity.pdbx_description
1 polymer ?
#
loop_
_entity_poly.entity_id
_entity_poly.type
_entity_poly.pdbx_seq_one_letter_code
_entity_poly.pdbx_strand_id
1 'polypeptide(L)'
;MADTLFERAGNASWVVVFKALAATHHLMVHGNERFVQFLASRNTLFNLSNFLDKTGSQGYDMSTFIRRYSRYLNEKAFAYRQMAFDFVRVKKGAEGVMRTMSTDKLMKGMPTLQGQIDALLEFEVHPPDLKNGVINAAFLLLFKDLIKLYACYNDGIINLLGKLFVLLCLFVLRVTTVQFVLNKLLLYLFLIDKPKMDVLLVMKCSHKIFTFTIVQLPSQI
;
A
#
# COMPACT_ATOMS: atom_id res chain seq x y z
N MET A 1 20.82 -8.58 -11.18
CA MET A 1 19.74 -7.62 -11.50
C MET A 1 19.21 -6.88 -10.27
N ALA A 2 19.02 -7.54 -9.13
CA ALA A 2 18.67 -6.81 -7.90
C ALA A 2 19.84 -5.92 -7.41
N ASP A 3 21.09 -6.43 -7.47
CA ASP A 3 22.27 -5.68 -7.04
C ASP A 3 22.50 -4.41 -7.84
N THR A 4 22.26 -4.45 -9.16
CA THR A 4 22.31 -3.26 -10.01
C THR A 4 21.27 -2.22 -9.60
N LEU A 5 20.08 -2.60 -9.11
CA LEU A 5 19.11 -1.62 -8.61
C LEU A 5 19.54 -0.99 -7.29
N PHE A 6 20.17 -1.77 -6.40
CA PHE A 6 20.70 -1.27 -5.13
C PHE A 6 21.88 -0.31 -5.35
N GLU A 7 22.78 -0.61 -6.29
CA GLU A 7 23.84 0.31 -6.70
C GLU A 7 23.28 1.66 -7.18
N ARG A 8 22.21 1.63 -7.99
CA ARG A 8 21.55 2.86 -8.46
C ARG A 8 20.83 3.60 -7.34
N ALA A 9 20.28 2.89 -6.36
CA ALA A 9 19.67 3.50 -5.18
C ALA A 9 20.70 4.17 -4.25
N GLY A 10 21.99 3.83 -4.36
CA GLY A 10 23.10 4.49 -3.65
C GLY A 10 23.66 5.74 -4.33
N ASN A 11 23.06 6.22 -5.42
CA ASN A 11 23.54 7.40 -6.15
C ASN A 11 23.24 8.71 -5.37
N ALA A 12 24.00 9.78 -5.63
CA ALA A 12 23.74 11.08 -5.04
C ALA A 12 22.53 11.81 -5.66
N SER A 13 22.21 11.52 -6.93
CA SER A 13 21.12 12.19 -7.64
C SER A 13 19.75 11.64 -7.26
N TRP A 14 18.86 12.53 -6.78
CA TRP A 14 17.49 12.19 -6.42
C TRP A 14 16.75 11.49 -7.58
N VAL A 15 16.97 11.94 -8.82
CA VAL A 15 16.29 11.37 -10.01
C VAL A 15 16.66 9.90 -10.19
N VAL A 16 17.94 9.56 -10.02
CA VAL A 16 18.44 8.20 -10.18
C VAL A 16 17.91 7.31 -9.08
N VAL A 17 18.00 7.76 -7.83
CA VAL A 17 17.53 7.00 -6.66
C VAL A 17 16.02 6.77 -6.72
N PHE A 18 15.23 7.80 -7.01
CA PHE A 18 13.78 7.69 -7.08
C PHE A 18 13.34 6.73 -8.20
N LYS A 19 13.96 6.82 -9.39
CA LYS A 19 13.69 5.88 -10.49
C LYS A 19 14.07 4.44 -10.13
N ALA A 20 15.17 4.23 -9.39
CA ALA A 20 15.56 2.90 -8.93
C ALA A 20 14.54 2.31 -7.94
N LEU A 21 14.01 3.14 -7.01
CA LEU A 21 12.94 2.74 -6.09
C LEU A 21 11.65 2.40 -6.85
N ALA A 22 11.23 3.25 -7.80
CA ALA A 22 10.03 3.03 -8.60
C ALA A 22 10.15 1.76 -9.47
N ALA A 23 11.31 1.51 -10.07
CA ALA A 23 11.59 0.29 -10.80
C ALA A 23 11.54 -0.95 -9.89
N THR A 24 12.11 -0.85 -8.68
CA THR A 24 12.03 -1.93 -7.69
C THR A 24 10.58 -2.22 -7.31
N HIS A 25 9.79 -1.20 -7.01
CA HIS A 25 8.35 -1.35 -6.71
C HIS A 25 7.60 -2.01 -7.87
N HIS A 26 7.86 -1.57 -9.10
CA HIS A 26 7.26 -2.18 -10.29
C HIS A 26 7.59 -3.68 -10.39
N LEU A 27 8.83 -4.08 -10.13
CA LEU A 27 9.24 -5.49 -10.11
C LEU A 27 8.62 -6.28 -8.95
N MET A 28 8.41 -5.66 -7.78
CA MET A 28 7.71 -6.30 -6.67
C MET A 28 6.24 -6.62 -7.01
N VAL A 29 5.57 -5.73 -7.76
CA VAL A 29 4.15 -5.87 -8.09
C VAL A 29 3.90 -6.71 -9.33
N HIS A 30 4.66 -6.46 -10.41
CA HIS A 30 4.42 -7.07 -11.73
C HIS A 30 5.44 -8.15 -12.09
N GLY A 31 6.55 -8.26 -11.36
CA GLY A 31 7.58 -9.25 -11.61
C GLY A 31 7.27 -10.63 -11.02
N ASN A 32 8.23 -11.53 -11.19
CA ASN A 32 8.19 -12.87 -10.61
C ASN A 32 8.31 -12.80 -9.08
N GLU A 33 7.57 -13.66 -8.36
CA GLU A 33 7.58 -13.71 -6.89
C GLU A 33 8.97 -13.98 -6.30
N ARG A 34 9.83 -14.67 -7.05
CA ARG A 34 11.24 -14.87 -6.65
C ARG A 34 11.96 -13.55 -6.37
N PHE A 35 11.58 -12.46 -7.03
CA PHE A 35 12.18 -11.15 -6.77
C PHE A 35 11.79 -10.65 -5.37
N VAL A 36 10.50 -10.63 -5.01
CA VAL A 36 10.07 -10.18 -3.68
C VAL A 36 10.54 -11.13 -2.58
N GLN A 37 10.62 -12.44 -2.83
CA GLN A 37 11.22 -13.41 -1.91
C GLN A 37 12.69 -13.11 -1.64
N PHE A 38 13.46 -12.82 -2.70
CA PHE A 38 14.85 -12.41 -2.57
C PHE A 38 14.98 -11.13 -1.73
N LEU A 39 14.15 -10.12 -1.99
CA LEU A 39 14.15 -8.89 -1.18
C LEU A 39 13.79 -9.18 0.29
N ALA A 40 12.76 -9.97 0.53
CA ALA A 40 12.31 -10.35 1.85
C ALA A 40 13.34 -11.20 2.61
N SER A 41 14.28 -11.88 1.94
CA SER A 41 15.37 -12.61 2.60
C SER A 41 16.45 -11.71 3.21
N ARG A 42 16.54 -10.44 2.78
CA ARG A 42 17.59 -9.50 3.22
C ARG A 42 17.16 -8.68 4.44
N ASN A 43 17.93 -8.69 5.52
CA ASN A 43 17.61 -7.92 6.73
C ASN A 43 17.45 -6.42 6.50
N THR A 44 18.23 -5.85 5.57
CA THR A 44 18.16 -4.44 5.17
C THR A 44 18.09 -4.34 3.64
N LEU A 45 17.20 -3.49 3.14
CA LEU A 45 16.96 -3.31 1.70
C LEU A 45 17.47 -1.96 1.22
N PHE A 46 16.79 -0.88 1.60
CA PHE A 46 17.22 0.49 1.32
C PHE A 46 17.57 1.21 2.62
N ASN A 47 18.82 1.68 2.73
CA ASN A 47 19.24 2.53 3.84
C ASN A 47 19.27 4.00 3.40
N LEU A 48 18.09 4.56 3.16
CA LEU A 48 17.92 5.91 2.62
C LEU A 48 17.32 6.89 3.64
N SER A 49 17.25 6.55 4.93
CA SER A 49 16.64 7.38 5.98
C SER A 49 17.24 8.80 6.08
N ASN A 50 18.52 8.93 5.76
CA ASN A 50 19.25 10.21 5.75
C ASN A 50 19.55 10.73 4.34
N PHE A 51 18.90 10.19 3.31
CA PHE A 51 19.11 10.63 1.93
C PHE A 51 18.76 12.12 1.78
N LEU A 52 19.69 12.88 1.20
CA LEU A 52 19.53 14.29 0.92
C LEU A 52 20.35 14.68 -0.32
N ASP A 53 19.63 15.06 -1.37
CA ASP A 53 20.20 15.71 -2.54
C ASP A 53 20.09 17.23 -2.38
N LYS A 54 21.23 17.90 -2.29
CA LYS A 54 21.31 19.37 -2.15
C LYS A 54 21.35 20.09 -3.50
N THR A 55 21.18 19.37 -4.61
CA THR A 55 21.15 19.96 -5.96
C THR A 55 19.81 20.67 -6.20
N GLY A 56 19.81 21.99 -6.00
CA GLY A 56 18.64 22.84 -6.23
C GLY A 56 17.48 22.60 -5.24
N SER A 57 16.41 23.39 -5.38
CA SER A 57 15.21 23.28 -4.53
C SER A 57 14.48 21.95 -4.72
N GLN A 58 14.40 21.45 -5.96
CA GLN A 58 13.75 20.18 -6.25
C GLN A 58 14.45 18.98 -5.61
N GLY A 59 15.79 18.96 -5.55
CA GLY A 59 16.52 17.87 -4.88
C GLY A 59 16.15 17.77 -3.40
N TYR A 60 16.01 18.91 -2.73
CA TYR A 60 15.64 18.98 -1.33
C TYR A 60 14.22 18.44 -1.09
N ASP A 61 13.24 18.91 -1.87
CA ASP A 61 11.84 18.48 -1.76
C ASP A 61 11.70 16.98 -2.04
N MET A 62 12.33 16.49 -3.13
CA MET A 62 12.23 15.09 -3.55
C MET A 62 12.93 14.13 -2.58
N SER A 63 13.95 14.59 -1.85
CA SER A 63 14.65 13.78 -0.85
C SER A 63 13.71 13.33 0.29
N THR A 64 12.74 14.16 0.67
CA THR A 64 11.71 13.77 1.66
C THR A 64 10.82 12.65 1.15
N PHE A 65 10.39 12.72 -0.09
CA PHE A 65 9.58 11.65 -0.72
C PHE A 65 10.38 10.36 -0.93
N ILE A 66 11.67 10.45 -1.29
CA ILE A 66 12.55 9.28 -1.41
C ILE A 66 12.67 8.54 -0.09
N ARG A 67 12.89 9.27 1.03
CA ARG A 67 12.95 8.69 2.37
C ARG A 67 11.68 7.91 2.71
N ARG A 68 10.52 8.55 2.56
CA ARG A 68 9.20 7.94 2.83
C ARG A 68 8.91 6.76 1.92
N TYR A 69 9.19 6.88 0.63
CA TYR A 69 8.96 5.81 -0.34
C TYR A 69 9.85 4.59 -0.09
N SER A 70 11.13 4.82 0.25
CA SER A 70 12.05 3.74 0.61
C SER A 70 11.59 2.99 1.87
N ARG A 71 11.06 3.71 2.87
CA ARG A 71 10.48 3.11 4.08
C ARG A 71 9.30 2.21 3.73
N TYR A 72 8.39 2.66 2.86
CA TYR A 72 7.29 1.82 2.39
C TYR A 72 7.77 0.53 1.70
N LEU A 73 8.78 0.60 0.82
CA LEU A 73 9.31 -0.59 0.13
C LEU A 73 9.98 -1.57 1.09
N ASN A 74 10.69 -1.06 2.10
CA ASN A 74 11.25 -1.87 3.18
C ASN A 74 10.13 -2.57 3.96
N GLU A 75 9.07 -1.84 4.32
CA GLU A 75 7.92 -2.38 5.05
C GLU A 75 7.17 -3.44 4.22
N LYS A 76 6.99 -3.22 2.91
CA LYS A 76 6.38 -4.19 2.00
C LYS A 76 7.15 -5.51 1.96
N ALA A 77 8.49 -5.46 1.93
CA ALA A 77 9.30 -6.67 1.97
C ALA A 77 9.32 -7.33 3.36
N PHE A 78 9.30 -6.54 4.44
CA PHE A 78 9.14 -7.05 5.80
C PHE A 78 7.81 -7.78 5.96
N ALA A 79 6.70 -7.19 5.50
CA ALA A 79 5.39 -7.82 5.50
C ALA A 79 5.40 -9.17 4.77
N TYR A 80 6.07 -9.24 3.60
CA TYR A 80 6.25 -10.49 2.88
C TYR A 80 7.05 -11.52 3.70
N ARG A 81 8.13 -11.11 4.38
CA ARG A 81 8.92 -12.01 5.26
C ARG A 81 8.05 -12.61 6.37
N GLN A 82 7.24 -11.78 7.01
CA GLN A 82 6.42 -12.20 8.16
C GLN A 82 5.27 -13.14 7.74
N MET A 83 4.69 -12.92 6.56
CA MET A 83 3.48 -13.62 6.12
C MET A 83 3.73 -14.71 5.09
N ALA A 84 4.90 -14.73 4.46
CA ALA A 84 5.25 -15.60 3.33
C ALA A 84 4.33 -15.44 2.09
N PHE A 85 3.59 -14.33 2.00
CA PHE A 85 2.80 -13.94 0.83
C PHE A 85 2.71 -12.42 0.71
N ASP A 86 2.41 -11.91 -0.48
CA ASP A 86 2.18 -10.47 -0.72
C ASP A 86 0.69 -10.13 -0.60
N PHE A 87 0.32 -9.31 0.38
CA PHE A 87 -1.05 -8.80 0.57
C PHE A 87 -1.64 -8.14 -0.69
N VAL A 88 -0.80 -7.56 -1.54
CA VAL A 88 -1.23 -6.92 -2.79
C VAL A 88 -1.59 -7.96 -3.86
N ARG A 89 -1.00 -9.17 -3.80
CA ARG A 89 -1.17 -10.22 -4.81
C ARG A 89 -2.15 -11.33 -4.42
N VAL A 90 -2.43 -11.53 -3.12
CA VAL A 90 -3.36 -12.58 -2.67
C VAL A 90 -4.76 -12.42 -3.25
N LYS A 91 -5.50 -13.52 -3.37
CA LYS A 91 -6.92 -13.53 -3.73
C LYS A 91 -7.73 -12.78 -2.65
N LYS A 92 -8.70 -11.98 -3.07
CA LYS A 92 -9.65 -11.22 -2.22
C LYS A 92 -11.07 -11.76 -2.37
N GLY A 93 -11.95 -11.43 -1.44
CA GLY A 93 -13.36 -11.82 -1.41
C GLY A 93 -13.63 -13.06 -0.56
N ALA A 94 -14.76 -13.73 -0.79
CA ALA A 94 -15.23 -14.84 0.06
C ALA A 94 -14.20 -15.97 0.23
N GLU A 95 -13.48 -16.32 -0.83
CA GLU A 95 -12.40 -17.32 -0.83
C GLU A 95 -11.00 -16.67 -0.75
N GLY A 96 -10.93 -15.42 -0.31
CA GLY A 96 -9.67 -14.69 -0.16
C GLY A 96 -8.82 -15.26 0.96
N VAL A 97 -7.51 -15.08 0.85
CA VAL A 97 -6.55 -15.58 1.87
C VAL A 97 -6.88 -14.98 3.24
N MET A 98 -7.06 -13.66 3.32
CA MET A 98 -7.41 -13.01 4.58
C MET A 98 -8.79 -13.39 5.10
N ARG A 99 -9.73 -13.74 4.21
CA ARG A 99 -11.10 -14.10 4.57
C ARG A 99 -11.22 -15.50 5.19
N THR A 100 -10.33 -16.40 4.81
CA THR A 100 -10.38 -17.83 5.16
C THR A 100 -9.26 -18.27 6.11
N MET A 101 -8.25 -17.44 6.33
CA MET A 101 -7.10 -17.74 7.20
C MET A 101 -7.52 -18.06 8.65
N SER A 102 -6.77 -18.96 9.28
CA SER A 102 -6.95 -19.35 10.69
C SER A 102 -6.74 -18.17 11.64
N THR A 103 -7.35 -18.23 12.83
CA THR A 103 -7.33 -17.15 13.82
C THR A 103 -5.90 -16.77 14.24
N ASP A 104 -5.04 -17.75 14.53
CA ASP A 104 -3.66 -17.48 14.98
C ASP A 104 -2.83 -16.74 13.94
N LYS A 105 -2.95 -17.13 12.67
CA LYS A 105 -2.24 -16.44 11.57
C LYS A 105 -2.85 -15.07 11.30
N LEU A 106 -4.17 -14.93 11.39
CA LEU A 106 -4.86 -13.65 11.19
C LEU A 106 -4.49 -12.61 12.27
N MET A 107 -4.38 -13.02 13.53
CA MET A 107 -3.96 -12.14 14.63
C MET A 107 -2.54 -11.60 14.45
N LYS A 108 -1.66 -12.35 13.79
CA LYS A 108 -0.31 -11.88 13.41
C LYS A 108 -0.31 -11.07 12.11
N GLY A 109 -1.16 -11.46 11.16
CA GLY A 109 -1.25 -10.84 9.84
C GLY A 109 -1.87 -9.44 9.86
N MET A 110 -2.87 -9.20 10.70
CA MET A 110 -3.57 -7.91 10.76
C MET A 110 -2.65 -6.75 11.19
N PRO A 111 -1.86 -6.86 12.28
CA PRO A 111 -0.88 -5.83 12.63
C PRO A 111 0.18 -5.61 11.55
N THR A 112 0.64 -6.70 10.91
CA THR A 112 1.64 -6.62 9.83
C THR A 112 1.09 -5.86 8.61
N LEU A 113 -0.15 -6.16 8.22
CA LEU A 113 -0.84 -5.44 7.15
C LEU A 113 -1.07 -3.98 7.50
N GLN A 114 -1.45 -3.69 8.75
CA GLN A 114 -1.63 -2.32 9.23
C GLN A 114 -0.32 -1.53 9.14
N GLY A 115 0.80 -2.10 9.60
CA GLY A 115 2.11 -1.45 9.52
C GLY A 115 2.51 -1.10 8.09
N GLN A 116 2.24 -2.01 7.13
CA GLN A 116 2.46 -1.75 5.72
C GLN A 116 1.58 -0.62 5.17
N ILE A 117 0.31 -0.53 5.59
CA ILE A 117 -0.59 0.56 5.21
C ILE A 117 -0.13 1.88 5.82
N ASP A 118 0.25 1.89 7.10
CA ASP A 118 0.72 3.09 7.79
C ASP A 118 1.98 3.67 7.09
N ALA A 119 2.95 2.82 6.77
CA ALA A 119 4.14 3.22 6.02
C ALA A 119 3.81 3.74 4.61
N LEU A 120 2.74 3.25 3.97
CA LEU A 120 2.26 3.76 2.68
C LEU A 120 1.69 5.18 2.85
N LEU A 121 0.83 5.36 3.86
CA LEU A 121 0.14 6.63 4.12
C LEU A 121 1.10 7.75 4.54
N GLU A 122 2.22 7.41 5.18
CA GLU A 122 3.31 8.34 5.50
C GLU A 122 3.96 9.01 4.26
N PHE A 123 3.68 8.55 3.04
CA PHE A 123 4.15 9.25 1.83
C PHE A 123 3.64 10.70 1.80
N GLU A 124 2.42 10.95 2.31
CA GLU A 124 1.78 12.27 2.49
C GLU A 124 2.10 13.26 1.37
N VAL A 125 1.75 12.89 0.13
CA VAL A 125 1.94 13.77 -1.02
C VAL A 125 0.73 14.68 -1.18
N HIS A 126 1.00 15.97 -1.40
CA HIS A 126 -0.02 16.94 -1.72
C HIS A 126 0.00 17.30 -3.21
N PRO A 127 -1.08 17.89 -3.71
CA PRO A 127 -1.22 18.13 -5.13
C PRO A 127 -0.19 19.09 -5.73
N PRO A 128 0.17 20.17 -5.03
CA PRO A 128 1.28 21.01 -5.46
C PRO A 128 2.60 20.25 -5.58
N ASP A 129 2.80 19.11 -4.90
CA ASP A 129 4.06 18.36 -4.92
C ASP A 129 4.20 17.48 -6.18
N LEU A 130 3.08 17.17 -6.85
CA LEU A 130 3.01 16.33 -8.05
C LEU A 130 3.45 17.07 -9.33
N LYS A 131 4.62 17.72 -9.27
CA LYS A 131 5.13 18.61 -10.33
C LYS A 131 5.90 17.89 -11.44
N ASN A 132 6.28 16.63 -11.24
CA ASN A 132 7.16 15.92 -12.17
C ASN A 132 6.72 14.46 -12.40
N GLY A 133 7.13 13.89 -13.54
CA GLY A 133 6.73 12.54 -13.93
C GLY A 133 7.24 11.42 -13.02
N VAL A 134 8.34 11.65 -12.28
CA VAL A 134 8.94 10.63 -11.40
C VAL A 134 8.08 10.44 -10.15
N ILE A 135 7.74 11.53 -9.45
CA ILE A 135 6.85 11.46 -8.28
C ILE A 135 5.45 10.99 -8.68
N ASN A 136 4.95 11.40 -9.85
CA ASN A 136 3.64 10.97 -10.36
C ASN A 136 3.60 9.46 -10.60
N ALA A 137 4.63 8.89 -11.23
CA ALA A 137 4.71 7.44 -11.45
C ALA A 137 4.78 6.67 -10.11
N ALA A 138 5.57 7.15 -9.15
CA ALA A 138 5.68 6.53 -7.84
C ALA A 138 4.36 6.59 -7.06
N PHE A 139 3.68 7.73 -7.09
CA PHE A 139 2.37 7.92 -6.47
C PHE A 139 1.33 6.97 -7.06
N LEU A 140 1.30 6.80 -8.39
CA LEU A 140 0.38 5.85 -9.04
C LEU A 140 0.61 4.39 -8.60
N LEU A 141 1.88 3.98 -8.42
CA LEU A 141 2.20 2.66 -7.88
C LEU A 141 1.72 2.50 -6.44
N LEU A 142 1.99 3.48 -5.57
CA LEU A 142 1.50 3.49 -4.18
C LEU A 142 -0.03 3.44 -4.11
N PHE A 143 -0.70 4.22 -4.94
CA PHE A 143 -2.16 4.26 -4.99
C PHE A 143 -2.77 2.92 -5.38
N LYS A 144 -2.19 2.24 -6.39
CA LYS A 144 -2.61 0.89 -6.80
C LYS A 144 -2.42 -0.14 -5.68
N ASP A 145 -1.33 -0.05 -4.95
CA ASP A 145 -1.08 -0.92 -3.79
C ASP A 145 -2.06 -0.62 -2.66
N LEU A 146 -2.34 0.65 -2.36
CA LEU A 146 -3.29 1.06 -1.31
C LEU A 146 -4.69 0.47 -1.53
N ILE A 147 -5.23 0.53 -2.74
CA ILE A 147 -6.54 -0.05 -3.05
C ILE A 147 -6.57 -1.55 -2.72
N LYS A 148 -5.52 -2.28 -3.12
CA LYS A 148 -5.43 -3.72 -2.92
C LYS A 148 -5.19 -4.09 -1.46
N LEU A 149 -4.35 -3.34 -0.74
CA LEU A 149 -4.11 -3.50 0.69
C LEU A 149 -5.39 -3.24 1.48
N TYR A 150 -6.18 -2.22 1.11
CA TYR A 150 -7.44 -1.92 1.76
C TYR A 150 -8.48 -3.03 1.58
N ALA A 151 -8.62 -3.55 0.35
CA ALA A 151 -9.48 -4.72 0.11
C ALA A 151 -9.05 -5.93 0.96
N CYS A 152 -7.74 -6.16 1.06
CA CYS A 152 -7.16 -7.23 1.86
C CYS A 152 -7.41 -7.02 3.38
N TYR A 153 -7.33 -5.78 3.85
CA TYR A 153 -7.59 -5.39 5.24
C TYR A 153 -9.06 -5.61 5.60
N ASN A 154 -9.99 -5.21 4.72
CA ASN A 154 -11.42 -5.45 4.90
C ASN A 154 -11.75 -6.94 4.98
N ASP A 155 -11.15 -7.77 4.12
CA ASP A 155 -11.32 -9.23 4.20
C ASP A 155 -10.88 -9.79 5.57
N GLY A 156 -9.77 -9.27 6.10
CA GLY A 156 -9.26 -9.64 7.43
C GLY A 156 -10.17 -9.17 8.57
N ILE A 157 -10.67 -7.93 8.51
CA ILE A 157 -11.64 -7.41 9.48
C ILE A 157 -12.92 -8.23 9.48
N ILE A 158 -13.46 -8.59 8.32
CA ILE A 158 -14.70 -9.36 8.30
C ILE A 158 -14.47 -10.80 8.80
N ASN A 159 -13.31 -11.40 8.53
CA ASN A 159 -12.94 -12.68 9.15
C ASN A 159 -12.85 -12.55 10.68
N LEU A 160 -12.22 -11.49 11.19
CA LEU A 160 -12.20 -11.19 12.63
C LEU A 160 -13.61 -11.03 13.18
N LEU A 161 -14.48 -10.22 12.56
CA LEU A 161 -15.86 -10.01 13.00
C LEU A 161 -16.67 -11.30 13.00
N GLY A 162 -16.54 -12.14 11.98
CA GLY A 162 -17.21 -13.45 11.92
C GLY A 162 -16.80 -14.39 13.06
N LYS A 163 -15.57 -14.27 13.56
CA LYS A 163 -15.06 -15.04 14.72
C LYS A 163 -15.35 -14.35 16.06
N LEU A 164 -15.36 -13.02 16.08
CA LEU A 164 -15.63 -12.17 17.26
C LEU A 164 -17.11 -12.06 17.59
N PHE A 165 -18.04 -12.46 16.71
CA PHE A 165 -19.44 -12.69 17.12
C PHE A 165 -19.57 -13.82 18.17
N VAL A 166 -18.49 -14.53 18.50
CA VAL A 166 -18.35 -15.40 19.69
C VAL A 166 -17.65 -14.69 20.87
N LEU A 167 -16.88 -13.60 20.67
CA LEU A 167 -16.13 -12.87 21.70
C LEU A 167 -16.17 -11.35 21.44
N LEU A 168 -17.04 -10.63 22.16
CA LEU A 168 -17.52 -9.28 21.82
C LEU A 168 -16.50 -8.13 21.97
N CYS A 169 -16.71 -7.12 21.09
CA CYS A 169 -16.50 -5.65 21.20
C CYS A 169 -15.10 -5.10 21.49
N LEU A 170 -14.44 -4.52 20.46
CA LEU A 170 -13.61 -3.29 20.59
C LEU A 170 -13.02 -2.71 19.27
N PHE A 171 -13.23 -3.28 18.07
CA PHE A 171 -12.44 -2.90 16.87
C PHE A 171 -13.07 -1.94 15.82
N VAL A 172 -14.33 -1.52 15.97
CA VAL A 172 -15.09 -0.85 14.89
C VAL A 172 -14.66 0.61 14.62
N LEU A 173 -13.99 1.29 15.56
CA LEU A 173 -13.67 2.72 15.45
C LEU A 173 -12.51 3.08 14.51
N ARG A 174 -11.68 2.14 14.05
CA ARG A 174 -10.49 2.45 13.22
C ARG A 174 -10.71 2.29 11.70
N VAL A 175 -11.79 1.60 11.30
CA VAL A 175 -12.14 1.37 9.88
C VAL A 175 -12.68 2.63 9.21
N THR A 176 -13.31 3.53 9.97
CA THR A 176 -13.91 4.78 9.47
C THR A 176 -12.88 5.84 9.08
N THR A 177 -11.73 5.92 9.77
CA THR A 177 -10.67 6.89 9.47
C THR A 177 -10.02 6.64 8.12
N VAL A 178 -9.80 5.38 7.74
CA VAL A 178 -9.18 5.00 6.46
C VAL A 178 -10.14 5.17 5.29
N GLN A 179 -11.45 4.89 5.48
CA GLN A 179 -12.48 5.15 4.47
C GLN A 179 -12.60 6.65 4.15
N PHE A 180 -12.41 7.53 5.15
CA PHE A 180 -12.42 8.97 4.95
C PHE A 180 -11.24 9.45 4.09
N VAL A 181 -10.04 8.90 4.32
CA VAL A 181 -8.85 9.20 3.49
C VAL A 181 -9.03 8.68 2.07
N LEU A 182 -9.58 7.46 1.90
CA LEU A 182 -9.84 6.89 0.58
C LEU A 182 -10.87 7.71 -0.21
N ASN A 183 -11.96 8.15 0.42
CA ASN A 183 -12.96 9.00 -0.22
C ASN A 183 -12.41 10.39 -0.58
N LYS A 184 -11.58 10.99 0.28
CA LYS A 184 -10.95 12.29 0.02
C LYS A 184 -9.92 12.22 -1.12
N LEU A 185 -9.16 11.13 -1.20
CA LEU A 185 -8.16 10.88 -2.25
C LEU A 185 -8.80 10.46 -3.59
N LEU A 186 -9.93 9.74 -3.54
CA LEU A 186 -10.73 9.39 -4.73
C LEU A 186 -11.39 10.61 -5.38
N LEU A 187 -11.94 11.53 -4.56
CA LEU A 187 -12.41 12.83 -5.05
C LEU A 187 -11.27 13.65 -5.68
N TYR A 188 -10.06 13.47 -5.13
CA TYR A 188 -8.85 14.15 -5.59
C TYR A 188 -8.39 13.69 -6.99
N LEU A 189 -8.39 12.38 -7.23
CA LEU A 189 -8.08 11.80 -8.54
C LEU A 189 -9.14 12.13 -9.60
N PHE A 190 -10.40 12.25 -9.21
CA PHE A 190 -11.49 12.69 -10.10
C PHE A 190 -11.31 14.15 -10.57
N LEU A 191 -10.63 14.99 -9.78
CA LEU A 191 -10.35 16.39 -10.12
C LEU A 191 -9.09 16.57 -10.98
N ILE A 192 -8.12 15.65 -10.90
CA ILE A 192 -6.87 15.74 -11.66
C ILE A 192 -6.96 15.08 -13.05
N ASP A 193 -7.80 14.06 -13.24
CA ASP A 193 -7.80 13.24 -14.45
C ASP A 193 -9.20 13.11 -15.08
N LYS A 194 -9.61 14.12 -15.84
CA LYS A 194 -10.62 13.97 -16.91
C LYS A 194 -9.84 13.67 -18.20
N PRO A 195 -9.91 12.50 -18.88
CA PRO A 195 -10.90 11.43 -18.84
C PRO A 195 -10.30 10.01 -19.15
N LYS A 196 -9.36 9.47 -18.36
CA LYS A 196 -8.72 8.16 -18.71
C LYS A 196 -8.53 7.12 -17.61
N MET A 197 -8.83 7.42 -16.34
CA MET A 197 -9.06 6.35 -15.37
C MET A 197 -10.53 5.96 -15.44
N ASP A 198 -10.82 4.69 -15.72
CA ASP A 198 -12.16 4.12 -15.71
C ASP A 198 -12.91 4.52 -14.44
N VAL A 199 -13.67 5.61 -14.53
CA VAL A 199 -14.57 6.14 -13.50
C VAL A 199 -15.53 5.03 -13.04
N LEU A 200 -15.83 4.10 -13.95
CA LEU A 200 -16.62 2.90 -13.70
C LEU A 200 -15.95 1.90 -12.74
N LEU A 201 -14.61 1.73 -12.75
CA LEU A 201 -13.91 0.82 -11.83
C LEU A 201 -13.87 1.41 -10.42
N VAL A 202 -13.65 2.72 -10.31
CA VAL A 202 -13.61 3.47 -9.05
C VAL A 202 -15.00 3.57 -8.42
N MET A 203 -16.05 3.88 -9.20
CA MET A 203 -17.44 3.85 -8.72
C MET A 203 -17.88 2.41 -8.39
N LYS A 204 -17.46 1.38 -9.14
CA LYS A 204 -17.74 -0.02 -8.78
C LYS A 204 -17.03 -0.47 -7.51
N CYS A 205 -15.81 0.01 -7.24
CA CYS A 205 -15.10 -0.28 -6.00
C CYS A 205 -15.75 0.40 -4.81
N SER A 206 -16.06 1.70 -4.92
CA SER A 206 -16.73 2.43 -3.85
C SER A 206 -18.14 1.90 -3.60
N HIS A 207 -18.91 1.60 -4.66
CA HIS A 207 -20.25 1.03 -4.52
C HIS A 207 -20.22 -0.40 -3.99
N LYS A 208 -19.33 -1.29 -4.44
CA LYS A 208 -19.20 -2.64 -3.85
C LYS A 208 -18.76 -2.60 -2.38
N ILE A 209 -17.90 -1.68 -1.98
CA ILE A 209 -17.47 -1.49 -0.58
C ILE A 209 -18.63 -0.94 0.27
N PHE A 210 -19.43 -0.02 -0.26
CA PHE A 210 -20.62 0.51 0.41
C PHE A 210 -21.73 -0.54 0.53
N THR A 211 -22.00 -1.31 -0.52
CA THR A 211 -23.04 -2.34 -0.54
C THR A 211 -22.64 -3.55 0.31
N PHE A 212 -21.36 -3.95 0.38
CA PHE A 212 -20.92 -5.04 1.28
C PHE A 212 -21.02 -4.67 2.76
N THR A 213 -20.72 -3.42 3.11
CA THR A 213 -20.79 -2.93 4.50
C THR A 213 -22.24 -2.78 4.98
N ILE A 214 -23.18 -2.45 4.08
CA ILE A 214 -24.60 -2.24 4.44
C ILE A 214 -25.45 -3.51 4.29
N VAL A 215 -25.21 -4.38 3.30
CA VAL A 215 -26.07 -5.55 3.00
C VAL A 215 -25.78 -6.77 3.90
N GLN A 216 -24.67 -6.79 4.65
CA GLN A 216 -24.38 -7.88 5.61
C GLN A 216 -24.75 -7.55 7.07
N LEU A 217 -25.35 -6.39 7.37
CA LEU A 217 -26.08 -6.22 8.62
C LEU A 217 -27.39 -7.01 8.50
N PRO A 218 -27.61 -8.08 9.28
CA PRO A 218 -28.88 -8.77 9.23
C PRO A 218 -29.99 -7.78 9.63
N SER A 219 -30.92 -7.55 8.70
CA SER A 219 -32.23 -6.99 8.99
C SER A 219 -33.02 -8.02 9.81
N GLN A 220 -32.71 -8.10 11.10
CA GLN A 220 -33.42 -8.88 12.10
C GLN A 220 -33.58 -7.98 13.34
N ILE A 221 -34.52 -7.04 13.24
CA ILE A 221 -35.50 -6.83 14.31
C ILE A 221 -36.75 -7.55 13.83
#